data_AF-A0A933D6X0-F1
#
_entry.id   AF-A0A933D6X0-F1
#
_cell.length_a   1.000
_cell.length_b   1.000
_cell.length_c   1.000
_cell.angle_alpha   90.00
_cell.angle_beta   90.00
_cell.angle_gamma   90.00
#
_symmetry.space_group_name_H-M   'P 1'
#
loop_
_entity.id
_entity.type
_entity.pdbx_description
1 polymer ?
#
loop_
_entity_poly.entity_id
_entity_poly.type
_entity_poly.pdbx_seq_one_letter_code
_entity_poly.pdbx_strand_id
1 'polypeptide(L)'
;VFLLIIFITIWNTYWLYRTTQDPFAKGLALGFLGGLFGLLASNMFGSRLDSQEVSSYFWILAALIMRLQILDQREMRLNSKTLKLDQIEEEEKQALKKPLFKSRSQKLDACWNK
;
A
#
# COMPACT_ATOMS: atom_id res chain seq x y z
N VAL A 1 -18.27 -6.57 26.00
CA VAL A 1 -17.23 -7.21 25.15
C VAL A 1 -17.56 -7.04 23.66
N PHE A 2 -18.76 -7.40 23.21
CA PHE A 2 -19.16 -7.33 21.79
C PHE A 2 -19.08 -5.92 21.16
N LEU A 3 -19.60 -4.89 21.84
CA LEU A 3 -19.52 -3.49 21.38
C LEU A 3 -18.08 -2.96 21.24
N LEU A 4 -17.17 -3.39 22.12
CA LEU A 4 -15.75 -3.01 22.06
C LEU A 4 -15.06 -3.59 20.81
N ILE A 5 -15.38 -4.84 20.46
CA ILE A 5 -14.83 -5.50 19.27
C ILE A 5 -15.31 -4.79 18.01
N ILE A 6 -16.58 -4.40 17.94
CA ILE A 6 -17.08 -3.64 16.79
C ILE A 6 -16.42 -2.26 16.74
N PHE A 7 -16.29 -1.56 17.87
CA PHE A 7 -15.65 -0.25 17.90
C PHE A 7 -14.19 -0.31 17.39
N ILE A 8 -13.43 -1.33 17.80
CA ILE A 8 -12.06 -1.56 17.31
C ILE A 8 -12.06 -1.86 15.80
N THR A 9 -13.03 -2.64 15.31
CA THR A 9 -13.17 -2.96 13.89
C THR A 9 -13.49 -1.72 13.07
N ILE A 10 -14.43 -0.88 13.53
CA ILE A 10 -14.77 0.41 12.91
C ILE A 10 -13.52 1.29 12.82
N TRP A 11 -12.77 1.40 13.92
CA TRP A 11 -11.58 2.23 13.97
C TRP A 11 -10.51 1.79 12.97
N ASN A 12 -10.25 0.48 12.89
CA ASN A 12 -9.29 -0.08 11.93
C ASN A 12 -9.75 0.10 10.47
N THR A 13 -11.02 -0.18 10.17
CA THR A 13 -11.53 0.01 8.79
C THR A 13 -11.57 1.49 8.42
N TYR A 14 -11.88 2.39 9.35
CA TYR A 14 -11.83 3.83 9.11
C TYR A 14 -10.41 4.32 8.85
N TRP A 15 -9.43 3.80 9.58
CA TRP A 15 -8.02 4.09 9.33
C TRP A 15 -7.58 3.59 7.96
N LEU A 16 -7.95 2.35 7.58
CA LEU A 16 -7.69 1.80 6.25
C LEU A 16 -8.32 2.65 5.13
N TYR A 17 -9.57 3.08 5.31
CA TYR A 17 -10.27 3.97 4.38
C TYR A 17 -9.53 5.31 4.15
N ARG A 18 -8.86 5.83 5.19
CA ARG A 18 -8.04 7.05 5.09
C ARG A 18 -6.70 6.80 4.40
N THR A 19 -6.10 5.63 4.56
CA THR A 19 -4.77 5.30 4.03
C THR A 19 -4.78 4.93 2.55
N THR A 20 -5.80 4.21 2.11
CA THR A 20 -5.92 3.76 0.72
C THR A 20 -6.23 4.93 -0.23
N GLN A 21 -5.58 4.95 -1.40
CA GLN A 21 -5.81 5.98 -2.42
C GLN A 21 -6.79 5.53 -3.51
N ASP A 22 -6.94 4.23 -3.74
CA ASP A 22 -7.84 3.68 -4.75
C ASP A 22 -9.33 3.93 -4.40
N PRO A 23 -10.11 4.60 -5.27
CA PRO A 23 -11.54 4.84 -5.06
C PRO A 23 -12.36 3.55 -4.93
N PHE A 24 -11.97 2.45 -5.58
CA PHE A 24 -12.67 1.17 -5.46
C PHE A 24 -12.52 0.59 -4.05
N ALA A 25 -11.29 0.57 -3.54
CA ALA A 25 -11.01 0.06 -2.20
C ALA A 25 -11.60 0.96 -1.10
N LYS A 26 -11.67 2.28 -1.32
CA LYS A 26 -12.44 3.20 -0.49
C LYS A 26 -13.93 2.88 -0.46
N GLY A 27 -14.53 2.61 -1.62
CA GLY A 27 -15.94 2.21 -1.74
C GLY A 27 -16.24 0.91 -0.98
N LEU A 28 -15.37 -0.08 -1.11
CA LEU A 28 -15.47 -1.35 -0.38
C LEU A 28 -15.38 -1.16 1.14
N ALA A 29 -14.43 -0.35 1.61
CA ALA A 29 -14.27 -0.06 3.03
C ALA A 29 -15.49 0.68 3.61
N LEU A 30 -16.06 1.63 2.87
CA LEU A 30 -17.32 2.31 3.21
C LEU A 30 -18.51 1.33 3.24
N GLY A 31 -18.62 0.46 2.25
CA GLY A 31 -19.67 -0.56 2.18
C GLY A 31 -19.62 -1.50 3.38
N PHE A 32 -18.42 -1.92 3.79
CA PHE A 32 -18.24 -2.71 5.00
C PHE A 32 -18.57 -1.94 6.27
N LEU A 33 -18.18 -0.66 6.38
CA LEU A 33 -18.58 0.19 7.50
C LEU A 33 -20.11 0.29 7.60
N GLY A 34 -20.79 0.46 6.46
CA GLY A 34 -22.25 0.47 6.37
C GLY A 34 -22.87 -0.87 6.78
N GLY A 35 -22.30 -1.98 6.33
CA GLY A 35 -22.71 -3.33 6.74
C GLY A 35 -22.53 -3.58 8.24
N LEU A 36 -21.44 -3.07 8.81
CA LEU A 36 -21.15 -3.15 10.25
C LEU A 36 -22.13 -2.31 11.07
N PHE A 37 -22.52 -1.13 10.58
CA PHE A 37 -23.60 -0.32 11.15
C PHE A 37 -24.96 -1.02 11.05
N GLY A 38 -25.26 -1.65 9.91
CA GLY A 38 -26.47 -2.46 9.72
C GLY A 38 -26.53 -3.65 10.67
N LEU A 39 -25.39 -4.31 10.90
CA LEU A 39 -25.25 -5.38 11.88
C LEU A 39 -25.46 -4.89 13.31
N LEU A 40 -24.97 -3.69 13.64
CA LEU A 40 -25.18 -3.04 14.94
C LEU A 40 -26.66 -2.67 15.17
N ALA A 41 -27.29 -2.06 14.17
CA ALA A 41 -28.71 -1.74 14.18
C ALA A 41 -29.55 -3.01 14.30
N SER A 42 -29.24 -4.05 13.53
CA SER A 42 -29.92 -5.34 13.64
C SER A 42 -29.75 -5.96 15.03
N ASN A 43 -28.62 -5.72 15.71
CA ASN A 43 -28.39 -6.23 17.05
C ASN A 43 -29.21 -5.48 18.12
N MET A 44 -29.48 -4.19 17.91
CA MET A 44 -30.38 -3.42 18.79
C MET A 44 -31.84 -3.87 18.71
N PHE A 45 -32.29 -4.30 17.53
CA PHE A 45 -33.68 -4.73 17.31
C PHE A 45 -33.90 -6.25 17.48
N GLY A 46 -32.83 -7.03 17.67
CA GLY A 46 -32.92 -8.45 18.01
C GLY A 46 -31.55 -9.13 18.10
N SER A 47 -31.45 -10.18 18.93
CA SER A 47 -30.23 -11.01 19.04
C SER A 47 -30.07 -11.94 17.83
N ARG A 48 -29.99 -11.37 16.62
CA ARG A 48 -29.88 -12.11 15.34
C ARG A 48 -28.45 -12.48 14.96
N LEU A 49 -27.47 -12.12 15.80
CA LEU A 49 -26.07 -12.45 15.56
C LEU A 49 -25.71 -13.91 15.76
N ASP A 50 -26.58 -14.69 16.41
CA ASP A 50 -26.45 -16.15 16.49
C ASP A 50 -26.81 -16.83 15.16
N SER A 51 -27.44 -16.13 14.21
CA SER A 51 -27.69 -16.69 12.89
C SER A 51 -26.38 -16.84 12.12
N GLN A 52 -25.95 -18.09 12.02
CA GLN A 52 -24.74 -18.53 11.31
C GLN A 52 -24.62 -17.94 9.89
N GLU A 53 -25.75 -17.71 9.21
CA GLU A 53 -25.82 -17.09 7.89
C GLU A 53 -25.21 -15.67 7.90
N VAL A 54 -25.64 -14.80 8.82
CA VAL A 54 -25.16 -13.41 8.91
C VAL A 54 -23.68 -13.37 9.27
N SER A 55 -23.27 -14.24 10.19
CA SER A 55 -21.86 -14.37 10.58
C SER A 55 -20.98 -14.78 9.39
N SER A 56 -21.41 -15.75 8.59
CA SER A 56 -20.64 -16.21 7.43
C SER A 56 -20.41 -15.13 6.38
N TYR A 57 -21.45 -14.35 6.02
CA TYR A 57 -21.30 -13.22 5.09
C TYR A 57 -20.37 -12.15 5.66
N PHE A 58 -20.49 -11.86 6.95
CA PHE A 58 -19.64 -10.89 7.62
C PHE A 58 -18.16 -11.29 7.54
N TRP A 59 -17.82 -12.54 7.85
CA TRP A 59 -16.44 -13.03 7.80
C TRP A 59 -15.87 -13.07 6.38
N ILE A 60 -16.68 -13.38 5.37
CA ILE A 60 -16.24 -13.33 3.96
C ILE A 60 -15.90 -11.90 3.56
N LEU A 61 -16.75 -10.92 3.89
CA LEU A 61 -16.44 -9.51 3.62
C LEU A 61 -15.21 -9.03 4.40
N ALA A 62 -15.07 -9.43 5.67
CA ALA A 62 -13.92 -9.08 6.48
C ALA A 62 -12.61 -9.61 5.88
N ALA A 63 -12.59 -10.87 5.44
CA ALA A 63 -11.44 -11.47 4.77
C ALA A 63 -11.10 -10.76 3.46
N LEU A 64 -12.12 -10.35 2.69
CA LEU A 64 -11.93 -9.60 1.45
C LEU A 64 -11.21 -8.26 1.70
N ILE A 65 -11.59 -7.54 2.75
CA ILE A 65 -10.99 -6.25 3.11
C ILE A 65 -9.56 -6.41 3.61
N MET A 66 -9.30 -7.42 4.45
CA MET A 66 -7.94 -7.73 4.88
C MET A 66 -7.04 -8.04 3.68
N ARG A 67 -7.55 -8.77 2.68
CA ARG A 67 -6.80 -9.07 1.46
C ARG A 67 -6.58 -7.82 0.60
N LEU A 68 -7.56 -6.91 0.55
CA LEU A 68 -7.45 -5.67 -0.19
C LEU A 68 -6.39 -4.73 0.40
N GLN A 69 -6.29 -4.65 1.73
CA GLN A 69 -5.23 -3.91 2.41
C GLN A 69 -3.83 -4.43 2.05
N ILE A 70 -3.66 -5.75 1.94
CA ILE A 70 -2.40 -6.36 1.52
C ILE A 70 -2.06 -6.00 0.07
N LEU A 71 -3.06 -5.94 -0.81
CA LEU A 71 -2.87 -5.58 -2.21
C LEU A 71 -2.45 -4.11 -2.37
N ASP A 72 -3.13 -3.20 -1.68
CA ASP A 72 -2.80 -1.76 -1.69
C ASP A 72 -1.38 -1.50 -1.18
N GLN A 73 -0.98 -2.17 -0.09
CA GLN A 73 0.40 -2.10 0.42
C GLN A 73 1.45 -2.71 -0.53
N ARG A 74 1.07 -3.69 -1.34
CA ARG A 74 1.95 -4.28 -2.35
C ARG A 74 2.13 -3.33 -3.53
N GLU A 75 1.06 -2.70 -3.99
CA GLU A 75 1.08 -1.74 -5.09
C GLU A 75 1.98 -0.54 -4.77
N MET A 76 1.85 0.03 -3.57
CA MET A 76 2.74 1.11 -3.10
C MET A 76 4.22 0.70 -3.07
N ARG A 77 4.51 -0.54 -2.68
CA ARG A 77 5.87 -1.10 -2.67
C ARG A 77 6.42 -1.36 -4.06
N LEU A 78 5.57 -1.73 -5.02
CA LEU A 78 5.99 -1.93 -6.40
C LEU A 78 6.25 -0.59 -7.09
N ASN A 79 5.33 0.36 -6.96
CA ASN A 79 5.47 1.70 -7.54
C ASN A 79 6.76 2.41 -7.06
N SER A 80 7.09 2.31 -5.77
CA SER A 80 8.33 2.87 -5.22
C SER A 80 9.61 2.18 -5.71
N LYS A 81 9.56 0.90 -6.09
CA LYS A 81 10.70 0.20 -6.71
C LYS A 81 10.90 0.62 -8.16
N THR A 82 9.81 0.71 -8.93
CA THR A 82 9.86 1.16 -10.32
C THR A 82 10.43 2.57 -10.42
N LEU A 83 9.96 3.49 -9.56
CA LEU A 83 10.49 4.85 -9.47
C LEU A 83 12.01 4.90 -9.18
N LYS A 84 12.52 4.00 -8.33
CA LYS A 84 13.96 3.92 -8.05
C LYS A 84 14.76 3.39 -9.24
N LEU A 85 14.22 2.42 -9.97
CA LEU A 85 14.86 1.87 -11.16
C LEU A 85 14.98 2.94 -12.26
N ASP A 86 13.91 3.70 -12.48
CA ASP A 86 13.90 4.79 -13.46
C ASP A 86 14.93 5.88 -13.08
N GLN A 87 15.05 6.21 -11.79
CA GLN A 87 16.06 7.17 -11.33
C GLN A 87 17.49 6.67 -11.55
N ILE A 88 17.77 5.38 -11.30
CA ILE A 88 19.08 4.78 -11.54
C ILE A 88 19.41 4.80 -13.03
N GLU A 89 18.44 4.47 -13.89
CA GLU A 89 18.63 4.48 -15.35
C GLU A 89 18.92 5.89 -15.89
N GLU A 90 18.25 6.92 -15.36
CA GLU A 90 18.53 8.32 -15.72
C GLU A 90 19.91 8.79 -15.21
N GLU A 91 20.33 8.36 -14.02
CA GLU A 91 21.68 8.64 -13.51
C GLU A 91 22.77 7.99 -14.37
N GLU A 92 22.58 6.73 -14.82
CA GLU A 92 23.51 6.06 -15.73
C GLU A 92 23.58 6.77 -17.10
N LYS A 93 22.44 7.18 -17.65
CA LYS A 93 22.40 7.97 -18.91
C LYS A 93 23.12 9.32 -18.77
N GLN A 94 22.98 10.00 -17.64
CA GLN A 94 23.70 11.25 -17.37
C GLN A 94 25.20 11.03 -17.14
N ALA A 95 25.60 9.93 -16.51
CA ALA A 95 27.00 9.55 -16.34
C ALA A 95 27.67 9.26 -17.70
N LEU A 96 26.95 8.63 -18.63
CA LEU A 96 27.42 8.33 -19.99
C LEU A 96 27.55 9.59 -20.88
N LYS A 97 26.76 10.64 -20.62
CA LYS A 97 26.79 11.91 -21.37
C LYS A 97 27.95 12.83 -21.00
N LYS A 98 28.62 12.59 -19.86
CA LYS A 98 29.84 13.33 -19.53
C LYS A 98 30.93 12.89 -20.51
N PRO A 99 31.59 13.80 -21.26
CA PRO A 99 32.71 13.41 -22.10
C PRO A 99 33.71 12.70 -21.21
N LEU A 100 34.18 11.54 -21.69
CA LEU A 100 35.27 10.75 -21.15
C LEU A 100 36.58 11.54 -21.31
N PHE A 101 36.65 12.75 -20.75
CA PHE A 101 37.79 13.65 -20.81
C PHE A 101 38.31 13.89 -19.40
N LYS A 102 39.09 12.92 -18.93
CA LYS A 102 40.34 13.25 -18.26
C LYS A 102 41.37 12.24 -18.70
N SER A 103 41.91 12.51 -19.89
CA SER A 103 43.19 11.98 -20.33
C SER A 103 44.20 12.13 -19.19
N ARG A 104 44.65 10.99 -18.67
CA ARG A 104 45.79 10.89 -17.77
C ARG A 104 47.06 10.82 -18.62
N SER A 105 47.30 11.84 -19.46
CA SER A 105 48.55 12.00 -20.21
C SER A 105 49.28 13.24 -19.70
N GLN A 106 49.89 13.10 -18.53
CA GLN A 106 50.93 14.01 -18.04
C GLN A 106 51.77 13.22 -17.04
N LYS A 107 52.80 12.51 -17.52
CA LYS A 107 54.01 12.16 -16.74
C LYS A 107 55.11 11.36 -17.49
N LEU A 108 55.14 11.31 -18.83
CA LEU A 108 56.17 10.54 -19.55
C LEU A 108 57.27 11.37 -20.22
N ASP A 109 57.23 12.71 -20.16
CA ASP A 109 58.15 13.54 -20.96
C ASP A 109 59.44 13.95 -20.22
N ALA A 110 59.75 13.36 -19.06
CA ALA A 110 60.87 13.80 -18.20
C ALA A 110 62.17 13.00 -18.31
N CYS A 111 62.30 11.99 -19.19
CA CYS A 111 63.45 11.06 -19.15
C CYS A 111 64.43 11.08 -20.33
N TRP A 112 64.38 12.05 -21.25
CA TRP A 112 65.33 12.08 -22.38
C TRP A 112 65.94 13.45 -22.60
N ASN A 113 66.77 13.92 -21.65
CA ASN A 113 67.86 14.83 -21.97
C ASN A 113 68.95 14.84 -20.89
N LYS A 114 69.93 13.94 -21.01
CA LYS A 114 71.34 14.16 -20.64
C LYS A 114 72.21 13.03 -21.13
#